data_AF-A0A0J7KAT9-F1
#
_entry.id   AF-A0A0J7KAT9-F1
#
_cell.length_a   1.000
_cell.length_b   1.000
_cell.length_c   1.000
_cell.angle_alpha   90.00
_cell.angle_beta   90.00
_cell.angle_gamma   90.00
#
_symmetry.space_group_name_H-M   'P 1'
#
loop_
_entity.id
_entity.type
_entity.pdbx_description
1 polymer ?
#
loop_
_entity_poly.entity_id
_entity_poly.type
_entity_poly.pdbx_seq_one_letter_code
_entity_poly.pdbx_strand_id
1 'polypeptide(L)'
;MACRHAVRQSGHKDLTPILKEISKSPQRPAKVRKLLDISTLTIIRKTPEEGLAFVLDNCLSKSTYLNMRLESKSCGADIWPIYNDVRKVKEKCRPPKETISIHENVAEVAVQPLLNHTAKRIINMQAAVILQTLRRTDCMEVDTVLTCTWGFDGSTGHSAYQQRWQNKENMSDESLFATTLIPLRLATSTGLTLWNNRAPQSSRFCRPIKFEFVKESIDVILRQKQLTEDQIETELKRKRTGYF
;
A
#
# COMPACT_ATOMS: atom_id res chain seq x y z
N MET A 1 -52.06 20.13 22.40
CA MET A 1 -53.09 20.88 21.62
C MET A 1 -52.66 22.31 21.31
N ALA A 2 -52.07 23.05 22.26
CA ALA A 2 -51.61 24.44 22.06
C ALA A 2 -50.66 24.65 20.85
N CYS A 3 -49.65 23.79 20.67
CA CYS A 3 -48.66 23.93 19.59
C CYS A 3 -49.28 23.85 18.17
N ARG A 4 -50.35 23.05 17.97
CA ARG A 4 -51.02 22.95 16.66
C ARG A 4 -51.88 24.17 16.33
N HIS A 5 -52.43 24.82 17.35
CA HIS A 5 -53.22 26.03 17.19
C HIS A 5 -52.33 27.21 16.81
N ALA A 6 -51.20 27.36 17.49
CA ALA A 6 -50.19 28.38 17.18
C ALA A 6 -49.65 28.24 15.73
N VAL A 7 -49.36 27.01 15.28
CA VAL A 7 -48.89 26.76 13.92
C VAL A 7 -49.93 27.15 12.86
N ARG A 8 -51.22 26.88 13.10
CA ARG A 8 -52.29 27.32 12.20
C ARG A 8 -52.44 28.84 12.13
N GLN A 9 -52.26 29.53 13.24
CA GLN A 9 -52.28 31.00 13.29
C GLN A 9 -51.07 31.63 12.58
N SER A 10 -49.90 30.98 12.64
CA SER A 10 -48.67 31.45 11.99
C SER A 10 -48.62 31.26 10.46
N GLY A 11 -49.64 30.66 9.84
CA GLY A 11 -49.72 30.49 8.39
C GLY A 11 -48.85 29.37 7.79
N HIS A 12 -48.08 28.64 8.60
CA HIS A 12 -47.25 27.52 8.15
C HIS A 12 -48.09 26.24 7.91
N LYS A 13 -48.75 26.20 6.74
CA LYS A 13 -49.69 25.13 6.35
C LYS A 13 -49.06 23.72 6.39
N ASP A 14 -47.78 23.59 6.03
CA ASP A 14 -47.08 22.30 5.96
C ASP A 14 -46.70 21.71 7.33
N LEU A 15 -46.59 22.53 8.38
CA LEU A 15 -46.25 22.06 9.72
C LEU A 15 -47.42 21.34 10.39
N THR A 16 -48.66 21.68 10.03
CA THR A 16 -49.87 21.08 10.60
C THR A 16 -49.97 19.56 10.34
N PRO A 17 -49.81 19.06 9.09
CA PRO A 17 -49.81 17.62 8.81
C PRO A 17 -48.59 16.90 9.42
N ILE A 18 -47.40 17.54 9.44
CA ILE A 18 -46.20 16.96 10.06
C ILE A 18 -46.40 16.75 11.56
N LEU A 19 -46.89 17.77 12.28
CA LEU A 19 -47.21 17.69 13.70
C LEU A 19 -48.27 16.62 13.99
N LYS A 20 -49.26 16.46 13.10
CA LYS A 20 -50.27 15.39 13.19
C LYS A 20 -49.60 14.01 13.07
N GLU A 21 -48.66 13.85 12.14
CA GLU A 21 -47.99 12.58 11.87
C GLU A 21 -47.06 12.12 13.00
N ILE A 22 -46.24 13.04 13.52
CA ILE A 22 -45.31 12.74 14.62
C ILE A 22 -46.04 12.48 15.94
N SER A 23 -47.25 13.03 16.11
CA SER A 23 -48.05 12.82 17.32
C SER A 23 -48.86 11.52 17.32
N LYS A 24 -48.87 10.75 16.23
CA LYS A 24 -49.65 9.49 16.14
C LYS A 24 -49.16 8.40 17.09
N SER A 25 -47.90 8.46 17.55
CA SER A 25 -47.38 7.56 18.58
C SER A 25 -46.20 8.21 19.32
N PRO A 26 -46.00 7.92 20.62
CA PRO A 26 -44.88 8.46 21.40
C PRO A 26 -43.48 8.14 20.83
N GLN A 27 -43.35 7.05 20.09
CA GLN A 27 -42.08 6.59 19.50
C GLN A 27 -41.77 7.23 18.14
N ARG A 28 -42.76 7.84 17.48
CA ARG A 28 -42.59 8.42 16.14
C ARG A 28 -41.66 9.62 16.07
N PRO A 29 -41.65 10.58 17.01
CA PRO A 29 -40.69 11.67 16.99
C PRO A 29 -39.24 11.17 17.02
N ALA A 30 -38.94 10.14 17.82
CA ALA A 30 -37.60 9.53 17.87
C ALA A 30 -37.24 8.83 16.56
N LYS A 31 -38.19 8.12 15.92
CA LYS A 31 -37.98 7.50 14.60
C LYS A 31 -37.76 8.54 13.49
N VAL A 32 -38.55 9.61 13.47
CA VAL A 32 -38.41 10.70 12.49
C VAL A 32 -37.08 11.42 12.68
N ARG A 33 -36.69 11.72 13.93
CA ARG A 33 -35.36 12.26 14.24
C ARG A 33 -34.25 11.36 13.71
N LYS A 34 -34.31 10.05 14.00
CA LYS A 34 -33.34 9.08 13.49
C LYS A 34 -33.28 9.05 11.95
N LEU A 35 -34.41 9.18 11.26
CA LEU A 35 -34.46 9.24 9.79
C LEU A 35 -33.88 10.53 9.23
N LEU A 36 -34.13 11.67 9.89
CA LEU A 36 -33.52 12.95 9.55
C LEU A 36 -32.01 12.90 9.80
N ASP A 37 -31.57 12.30 10.90
CA ASP A 37 -30.14 12.08 11.19
C ASP A 37 -29.50 11.12 10.16
N ILE A 38 -30.20 10.06 9.74
CA ILE A 38 -29.74 9.15 8.66
C ILE A 38 -29.59 9.91 7.33
N SER A 39 -30.49 10.85 7.03
CA SER A 39 -30.39 11.70 5.83
C SER A 39 -29.18 12.65 5.85
N THR A 40 -28.50 12.79 7.00
CA THR A 40 -27.25 13.55 7.14
C THR A 40 -25.98 12.69 7.07
N LEU A 41 -26.08 11.38 6.79
CA LEU A 41 -24.89 10.54 6.62
C LEU A 41 -24.09 11.00 5.40
N THR A 42 -23.06 11.80 5.65
CA THR A 42 -22.10 12.23 4.63
C THR A 42 -21.27 11.04 4.21
N ILE A 43 -21.24 10.77 2.90
CA ILE A 43 -20.37 9.75 2.32
C ILE A 43 -18.91 10.14 2.60
N ILE A 44 -18.21 9.28 3.34
CA ILE A 44 -16.79 9.46 3.63
C ILE A 44 -16.00 8.97 2.42
N ARG A 45 -15.39 9.90 1.71
CA ARG A 45 -14.53 9.58 0.57
C ARG A 45 -13.20 9.01 1.06
N LYS A 46 -12.75 7.93 0.42
CA LYS A 46 -11.45 7.32 0.66
C LYS A 46 -10.32 8.14 0.06
N THR A 47 -9.20 8.16 0.76
CA THR A 47 -7.94 8.73 0.27
C THR A 47 -7.37 7.92 -0.89
N PRO A 48 -6.53 8.51 -1.76
CA PRO A 48 -5.81 7.77 -2.80
C PRO A 48 -5.00 6.57 -2.27
N GLU A 49 -4.41 6.69 -1.08
CA GLU A 49 -3.67 5.64 -0.38
C GLU A 49 -4.59 4.46 0.00
N GLU A 50 -5.75 4.73 0.59
CA GLU A 50 -6.74 3.68 0.88
C GLU A 50 -7.28 3.04 -0.40
N GLY A 51 -7.48 3.84 -1.46
CA GLY A 51 -7.87 3.34 -2.78
C GLY A 51 -6.83 2.39 -3.36
N LEU A 52 -5.54 2.73 -3.24
CA LEU A 52 -4.44 1.85 -3.67
C LEU A 52 -4.39 0.56 -2.85
N ALA A 53 -4.53 0.65 -1.52
CA ALA A 53 -4.56 -0.51 -0.64
C ALA A 53 -5.68 -1.47 -1.05
N PHE A 54 -6.90 -0.95 -1.26
CA PHE A 54 -8.04 -1.75 -1.69
C PHE A 54 -7.81 -2.45 -3.05
N VAL A 55 -7.22 -1.75 -4.02
CA VAL A 55 -6.87 -2.34 -5.33
C VAL A 55 -5.90 -3.50 -5.19
N LEU A 56 -4.86 -3.35 -4.35
CA LEU A 56 -3.84 -4.38 -4.18
C LEU A 56 -4.32 -5.57 -3.36
N ASP A 57 -5.04 -5.32 -2.25
CA ASP A 57 -5.54 -6.38 -1.36
C ASP A 57 -6.57 -7.28 -2.04
N ASN A 58 -7.29 -6.76 -3.05
CA ASN A 58 -8.32 -7.48 -3.78
C ASN A 58 -7.91 -7.83 -5.22
N CYS A 59 -6.63 -7.65 -5.58
CA CYS A 59 -6.10 -7.95 -6.91
C CYS A 59 -6.91 -7.34 -8.07
N LEU A 60 -7.42 -6.12 -7.89
CA LEU A 60 -8.31 -5.50 -8.86
C LEU A 60 -7.54 -5.01 -10.09
N SER A 61 -8.09 -5.30 -11.26
CA SER A 61 -7.66 -4.65 -12.49
C SER A 61 -8.07 -3.17 -12.50
N LYS A 62 -7.42 -2.36 -13.35
CA LYS A 62 -7.80 -0.96 -13.57
C LYS A 62 -9.26 -0.84 -14.02
N SER A 63 -9.71 -1.69 -14.96
CA SER A 63 -11.07 -1.64 -15.49
C SER A 63 -12.09 -1.99 -14.41
N THR A 64 -11.86 -3.05 -13.64
CA THR A 64 -12.73 -3.45 -12.52
C THR A 64 -12.86 -2.33 -11.50
N TYR A 65 -11.74 -1.70 -11.11
CA TYR A 65 -11.76 -0.56 -10.19
C TYR A 65 -12.57 0.62 -10.73
N LEU A 66 -12.38 0.96 -12.01
CA LEU A 66 -13.11 2.06 -12.65
C LEU A 66 -14.61 1.77 -12.73
N ASN A 67 -15.00 0.55 -13.10
CA ASN A 67 -16.40 0.14 -13.17
C ASN A 67 -17.06 0.24 -11.80
N MET A 68 -16.45 -0.34 -10.77
CA MET A 68 -16.96 -0.26 -9.39
C MET A 68 -17.11 1.18 -8.91
N ARG A 69 -16.13 2.04 -9.21
CA ARG A 69 -16.17 3.45 -8.86
C ARG A 69 -17.30 4.20 -9.56
N LEU A 70 -17.44 4.00 -10.88
CA LEU A 70 -18.48 4.67 -11.67
C LEU A 70 -19.88 4.22 -11.23
N GLU A 71 -20.06 2.93 -10.94
CA GLU A 71 -21.31 2.38 -10.43
C GLU A 71 -21.67 2.91 -9.03
N SER A 72 -20.68 2.98 -8.12
CA SER A 72 -20.90 3.58 -6.79
C SER A 72 -21.30 5.06 -6.94
N LYS A 73 -20.61 5.79 -7.84
CA LYS A 73 -20.86 7.20 -8.07
C LYS A 73 -22.21 7.47 -8.73
N SER A 74 -22.67 6.63 -9.66
CA SER A 74 -24.00 6.76 -10.29
C SER A 74 -25.12 6.58 -9.27
N CYS A 75 -24.90 5.78 -8.23
CA CYS A 75 -25.79 5.61 -7.08
C CYS A 75 -25.67 6.71 -6.01
N GLY A 76 -24.97 7.82 -6.32
CA GLY A 76 -24.75 8.92 -5.38
C GLY A 76 -23.64 8.67 -4.35
N ALA A 77 -22.96 7.52 -4.38
CA ALA A 77 -21.90 7.13 -3.45
C ALA A 77 -20.49 7.35 -4.03
N ASP A 78 -20.00 8.60 -4.08
CA ASP A 78 -18.63 8.94 -4.53
C ASP A 78 -17.57 8.62 -3.45
N ILE A 79 -17.48 7.34 -3.09
CA ILE A 79 -16.58 6.81 -2.05
C ILE A 79 -15.14 6.74 -2.55
N TRP A 80 -14.94 6.35 -3.81
CA TRP A 80 -13.62 5.96 -4.32
C TRP A 80 -12.86 7.12 -4.97
N PRO A 81 -11.54 7.28 -4.70
CA PRO A 81 -10.72 8.28 -5.36
C PRO A 81 -10.62 8.03 -6.86
N ILE A 82 -10.29 9.06 -7.65
CA ILE A 82 -10.06 8.87 -9.08
C ILE A 82 -8.79 8.03 -9.31
N TYR A 83 -8.81 7.18 -10.33
CA TYR A 83 -7.70 6.26 -10.57
C TYR A 83 -6.36 6.97 -10.83
N ASN A 84 -6.38 8.17 -11.42
CA ASN A 84 -5.15 8.94 -11.65
C ASN A 84 -4.41 9.27 -10.35
N ASP A 85 -5.14 9.54 -9.26
CA ASP A 85 -4.51 9.84 -7.97
C ASP A 85 -4.02 8.55 -7.29
N VAL A 86 -4.79 7.46 -7.39
CA VAL A 86 -4.34 6.11 -6.97
C VAL A 86 -3.04 5.72 -7.69
N ARG A 87 -2.97 5.98 -9.00
CA ARG A 87 -1.78 5.74 -9.82
C ARG A 87 -0.58 6.57 -9.34
N LYS A 88 -0.76 7.86 -9.06
CA LYS A 88 0.32 8.72 -8.54
C LYS A 88 0.87 8.18 -7.22
N VAL A 89 0.00 7.74 -6.31
CA VAL A 89 0.44 7.11 -5.05
C VAL A 89 1.15 5.78 -5.32
N LYS A 90 0.67 4.96 -6.26
CA LYS A 90 1.33 3.71 -6.67
C LYS A 90 2.74 3.95 -7.19
N GLU A 91 2.95 5.02 -7.96
CA GLU A 91 4.26 5.41 -8.45
C GLU A 91 5.22 5.81 -7.31
N LYS A 92 4.72 6.53 -6.29
CA LYS A 92 5.50 6.88 -5.08
C LYS A 92 5.89 5.67 -4.20
N CYS A 93 5.30 4.50 -4.42
CA CYS A 93 5.62 3.27 -3.70
C CYS A 93 6.75 2.45 -4.34
N ARG A 94 7.28 2.90 -5.49
CA ARG A 94 8.34 2.20 -6.23
C ARG A 94 9.70 2.86 -5.99
N PRO A 95 10.81 2.11 -6.05
CA PRO A 95 12.14 2.68 -6.15
C PRO A 95 12.25 3.68 -7.32
N PRO A 96 13.22 4.61 -7.27
CA PRO A 96 13.46 5.56 -8.37
C PRO A 96 13.62 4.82 -9.70
N LYS A 97 12.98 5.31 -10.77
CA LYS A 97 12.91 4.59 -12.05
C LYS A 97 14.27 4.32 -12.66
N GLU A 98 15.20 5.22 -12.40
CA GLU A 98 16.58 5.22 -12.88
C GLU A 98 17.39 4.07 -12.27
N THR A 99 16.91 3.50 -11.16
CA THR A 99 17.54 2.38 -10.46
C THR A 99 16.98 1.02 -10.86
N ILE A 100 15.96 1.02 -11.72
CA ILE A 100 15.29 -0.18 -12.21
C ILE A 100 15.74 -0.43 -13.65
N SER A 101 16.28 -1.62 -13.87
CA SER A 101 16.72 -2.12 -15.17
C SER A 101 15.73 -3.17 -15.66
N ILE A 102 15.22 -3.00 -16.88
CA ILE A 102 14.26 -3.94 -17.48
C ILE A 102 14.75 -4.27 -18.89
N HIS A 103 15.00 -5.54 -19.11
CA HIS A 103 15.31 -6.16 -20.39
C HIS A 103 14.26 -7.22 -20.71
N GLU A 104 14.35 -7.85 -21.88
CA GLU A 104 13.38 -8.85 -22.30
C GLU A 104 13.26 -10.01 -21.31
N ASN A 105 14.40 -10.47 -20.76
CA ASN A 105 14.44 -11.66 -19.92
C ASN A 105 14.75 -11.43 -18.44
N VAL A 106 15.00 -10.17 -18.07
CA VAL A 106 15.41 -9.83 -16.71
C VAL A 106 14.87 -8.46 -16.31
N ALA A 107 14.35 -8.37 -15.10
CA ALA A 107 14.01 -7.13 -14.46
C ALA A 107 14.70 -7.09 -13.09
N GLU A 108 15.48 -6.04 -12.83
CA GLU A 108 16.24 -5.92 -11.60
C GLU A 108 16.30 -4.49 -11.06
N VAL A 109 16.55 -4.38 -9.77
CA VAL A 109 16.80 -3.12 -9.06
C VAL A 109 18.05 -3.29 -8.20
N ALA A 110 18.91 -2.28 -8.18
CA ALA A 110 20.09 -2.31 -7.32
C ALA A 110 19.69 -2.42 -5.82
N VAL A 111 20.47 -3.18 -5.05
CA VAL A 111 20.15 -3.51 -3.65
C VAL A 111 20.10 -2.26 -2.77
N GLN A 112 21.07 -1.35 -2.88
CA GLN A 112 21.09 -0.14 -2.04
C GLN A 112 19.90 0.81 -2.28
N PRO A 113 19.51 1.16 -3.52
CA PRO A 113 18.29 1.92 -3.76
C PRO A 113 17.02 1.24 -3.21
N LEU A 114 16.91 -0.08 -3.34
CA LEU A 114 15.77 -0.83 -2.80
C LEU A 114 15.74 -0.75 -1.26
N LEU A 115 16.89 -0.89 -0.60
CA LEU A 115 17.03 -0.77 0.85
C LEU A 115 16.70 0.65 1.33
N ASN A 116 17.26 1.69 0.69
CA ASN A 116 16.97 3.08 1.02
C ASN A 116 15.48 3.39 0.92
N HIS A 117 14.85 2.98 -0.20
CA HIS A 117 13.43 3.17 -0.40
C HIS A 117 12.61 2.42 0.66
N THR A 118 13.01 1.19 1.01
CA THR A 118 12.33 0.36 2.03
C THR A 118 12.45 0.97 3.41
N ALA A 119 13.65 1.39 3.82
CA ALA A 119 13.89 2.07 5.09
C ALA A 119 13.06 3.34 5.19
N LYS A 120 13.10 4.21 4.17
CA LYS A 120 12.30 5.45 4.11
C LYS A 120 10.79 5.17 4.29
N ARG A 121 10.27 4.13 3.63
CA ARG A 121 8.87 3.72 3.75
C ARG A 121 8.52 3.26 5.16
N ILE A 122 9.38 2.48 5.81
CA ILE A 122 9.17 2.00 7.19
C ILE A 122 9.25 3.15 8.18
N ILE A 123 10.25 4.04 8.03
CA ILE A 123 10.41 5.25 8.86
C ILE A 123 9.16 6.13 8.76
N ASN A 124 8.67 6.41 7.56
CA ASN A 124 7.46 7.19 7.37
C ASN A 124 6.23 6.53 8.00
N MET A 125 6.12 5.20 7.92
CA MET A 125 5.05 4.44 8.58
C MET A 125 5.14 4.52 10.11
N GLN A 126 6.35 4.59 10.67
CA GLN A 126 6.61 4.67 12.11
C GLN A 126 6.87 6.09 12.62
N ALA A 127 6.57 7.13 11.83
CA ALA A 127 6.91 8.51 12.18
C ALA A 127 6.43 8.90 13.59
N ALA A 128 5.21 8.51 13.97
CA ALA A 128 4.67 8.80 15.31
C ALA A 128 5.49 8.13 16.43
N VAL A 129 5.89 6.86 16.26
CA VAL A 129 6.67 6.10 17.24
C VAL A 129 8.09 6.66 17.35
N ILE A 130 8.69 7.02 16.21
CA ILE A 130 10.03 7.62 16.15
C ILE A 130 10.02 8.99 16.85
N LEU A 131 9.06 9.87 16.53
CA LEU A 131 8.92 11.18 17.17
C LEU A 131 8.67 11.05 18.69
N GLN A 132 7.88 10.05 19.11
CA GLN A 132 7.69 9.78 20.54
C GLN A 132 8.99 9.33 21.21
N THR A 133 9.80 8.53 20.51
CA THR A 133 11.10 8.07 21.02
C THR A 133 12.06 9.24 21.19
N LEU A 134 12.21 10.08 20.17
CA LEU A 134 13.05 11.28 20.21
C LEU A 134 12.70 12.22 21.38
N ARG A 135 11.39 12.45 21.61
CA ARG A 135 10.91 13.26 22.74
C ARG A 135 11.23 12.66 24.11
N ARG A 136 11.24 11.32 24.23
CA ARG A 136 11.53 10.64 25.49
C ARG A 136 13.01 10.60 25.80
N THR A 137 13.85 10.54 24.78
CA THR A 137 15.31 10.51 24.93
C THR A 137 15.94 11.90 24.91
N ASP A 138 15.14 12.95 24.69
CA ASP A 138 15.60 14.34 24.50
C ASP A 138 16.70 14.45 23.44
N CYS A 139 16.52 13.74 22.33
CA CYS A 139 17.44 13.72 21.20
C CYS A 139 16.80 14.33 19.94
N MET A 140 17.62 14.96 19.10
CA MET A 140 17.19 15.44 17.78
C MET A 140 17.24 14.34 16.72
N GLU A 141 18.10 13.35 16.91
CA GLU A 141 18.36 12.26 15.97
C GLU A 141 18.42 10.92 16.71
N VAL A 142 18.15 9.83 15.98
CA VAL A 142 18.22 8.47 16.50
C VAL A 142 18.86 7.56 15.48
N ASP A 143 19.97 6.93 15.87
CA ASP A 143 20.62 5.92 15.07
C ASP A 143 19.79 4.64 15.04
N THR A 144 19.53 4.13 13.84
CA THR A 144 18.72 2.93 13.65
C THR A 144 19.39 1.94 12.72
N VAL A 145 19.11 0.67 12.98
CA VAL A 145 19.58 -0.47 12.18
C VAL A 145 18.36 -1.18 11.62
N LEU A 146 18.29 -1.25 10.29
CA LEU A 146 17.32 -2.08 9.57
C LEU A 146 17.95 -3.46 9.31
N THR A 147 17.42 -4.49 9.95
CA THR A 147 17.77 -5.88 9.68
C THR A 147 16.87 -6.45 8.59
N CYS A 148 17.49 -7.06 7.58
CA CYS A 148 16.82 -7.73 6.47
C CYS A 148 17.36 -9.14 6.28
N THR A 149 16.55 -10.03 5.73
CA THR A 149 17.01 -11.28 5.10
C THR A 149 16.83 -11.18 3.59
N TRP A 150 17.55 -11.98 2.83
CA TRP A 150 17.39 -12.08 1.39
C TRP A 150 17.54 -13.53 0.97
N GLY A 151 17.07 -13.86 -0.23
CA GLY A 151 17.17 -15.19 -0.80
C GLY A 151 16.68 -15.20 -2.22
N PHE A 152 16.74 -16.38 -2.84
CA PHE A 152 16.23 -16.61 -4.18
C PHE A 152 15.52 -17.95 -4.26
N ASP A 153 14.63 -18.08 -5.24
CA ASP A 153 13.87 -19.29 -5.49
C ASP A 153 13.57 -19.44 -6.99
N GLY A 154 13.48 -20.68 -7.46
CA GLY A 154 13.15 -21.04 -8.82
C GLY A 154 11.71 -21.55 -8.94
N SER A 155 11.01 -21.13 -9.99
CA SER A 155 9.68 -21.63 -10.33
C SER A 155 9.64 -22.04 -11.81
N THR A 156 9.00 -23.16 -12.11
CA THR A 156 8.92 -23.73 -13.46
C THR A 156 7.47 -24.07 -13.82
N GLY A 157 7.19 -24.30 -15.10
CA GLY A 157 5.84 -24.60 -15.59
C GLY A 157 4.98 -23.36 -15.80
N HIS A 158 5.59 -22.20 -15.99
CA HIS A 158 4.89 -21.00 -16.42
C HIS A 158 4.47 -21.13 -17.90
N SER A 159 3.41 -20.42 -18.29
CA SER A 159 2.96 -20.38 -19.68
C SER A 159 4.02 -19.72 -20.57
N ALA A 160 4.39 -20.40 -21.67
CA ALA A 160 5.30 -19.85 -22.67
C ALA A 160 4.58 -18.83 -23.55
N TYR A 161 5.15 -17.63 -23.71
CA TYR A 161 4.58 -16.62 -24.59
C TYR A 161 5.24 -16.71 -25.97
N GLN A 162 4.47 -16.48 -27.03
CA GLN A 162 4.97 -16.51 -28.42
C GLN A 162 5.74 -15.23 -28.80
N GLN A 163 6.38 -14.59 -27.82
CA GLN A 163 7.15 -13.37 -28.04
C GLN A 163 8.49 -13.70 -28.71
N ARG A 164 8.86 -12.93 -29.74
CA ARG A 164 10.18 -13.02 -30.36
C ARG A 164 11.22 -12.31 -29.50
N TRP A 165 12.32 -12.99 -29.22
CA TRP A 165 13.47 -12.46 -28.51
C TRP A 165 14.44 -11.80 -29.50
N GLN A 166 15.00 -10.65 -29.15
CA GLN A 166 15.85 -9.90 -30.08
C GLN A 166 17.20 -10.59 -30.38
N ASN A 167 17.77 -11.33 -29.42
CA ASN A 167 19.20 -11.68 -29.48
C ASN A 167 19.56 -13.13 -29.06
N LYS A 168 18.62 -14.06 -28.89
CA LYS A 168 18.93 -15.42 -28.41
C LYS A 168 17.97 -16.48 -28.94
N GLU A 169 18.50 -17.50 -29.62
CA GLU A 169 17.73 -18.59 -30.24
C GLU A 169 17.19 -19.64 -29.25
N ASN A 170 17.52 -19.57 -27.95
CA ASN A 170 17.15 -20.58 -26.95
C ASN A 170 16.61 -19.98 -25.64
N MET A 171 15.89 -18.86 -25.70
CA MET A 171 15.24 -18.30 -24.52
C MET A 171 13.85 -18.90 -24.29
N SER A 172 13.55 -19.16 -23.02
CA SER A 172 12.23 -19.61 -22.57
C SER A 172 11.83 -18.80 -21.34
N ASP A 173 10.57 -18.40 -21.29
CA ASP A 173 9.88 -17.74 -20.18
C ASP A 173 9.09 -18.72 -19.30
N GLU A 174 9.23 -20.03 -19.54
CA GLU A 174 8.57 -21.10 -18.78
C GLU A 174 9.14 -21.30 -17.37
N SER A 175 10.32 -20.75 -17.12
CA SER A 175 11.00 -20.81 -15.82
C SER A 175 11.39 -19.41 -15.35
N LEU A 176 11.11 -19.12 -14.09
CA LEU A 176 11.39 -17.86 -13.43
C LEU A 176 12.32 -18.11 -12.24
N PHE A 177 13.42 -17.37 -12.17
CA PHE A 177 14.28 -17.32 -11.00
C PHE A 177 14.16 -15.94 -10.35
N ALA A 178 13.74 -15.91 -9.08
CA ALA A 178 13.44 -14.69 -8.36
C ALA A 178 14.40 -14.49 -7.20
N THR A 179 15.05 -13.33 -7.12
CA THR A 179 15.83 -12.88 -5.96
C THR A 179 15.05 -11.81 -5.20
N THR A 180 14.95 -11.97 -3.88
CA THR A 180 14.08 -11.15 -3.04
C THR A 180 14.73 -10.80 -1.70
N LEU A 181 14.23 -9.74 -1.07
CA LEU A 181 14.66 -9.24 0.23
C LEU A 181 13.45 -8.98 1.13
N ILE A 182 13.58 -9.31 2.40
CA ILE A 182 12.52 -9.18 3.40
C ILE A 182 13.05 -8.31 4.55
N PRO A 183 12.45 -7.12 4.79
CA PRO A 183 12.76 -6.35 5.99
C PRO A 183 12.17 -7.06 7.21
N LEU A 184 12.98 -7.25 8.25
CA LEU A 184 12.58 -7.97 9.47
C LEU A 184 12.34 -7.02 10.64
N ARG A 185 13.27 -6.10 10.89
CA ARG A 185 13.24 -5.26 12.09
C ARG A 185 13.96 -3.94 11.88
N LEU A 186 13.37 -2.86 12.38
CA LEU A 186 14.04 -1.58 12.59
C LEU A 186 14.20 -1.38 14.10
N ALA A 187 15.44 -1.25 14.57
CA ALA A 187 15.74 -1.03 15.98
C ALA A 187 16.76 0.10 16.14
N THR A 188 16.76 0.75 17.29
CA THR A 188 17.79 1.72 17.66
C THR A 188 19.10 1.03 18.04
N SER A 189 20.19 1.79 18.14
CA SER A 189 21.48 1.31 18.64
C SER A 189 21.42 0.74 20.07
N THR A 190 20.46 1.18 20.89
CA THR A 190 20.24 0.68 22.26
C THR A 190 19.38 -0.59 22.30
N GLY A 191 18.92 -1.09 21.15
CA GLY A 191 18.10 -2.30 21.03
C GLY A 191 16.59 -2.07 21.11
N LEU A 192 16.12 -0.83 21.32
CA LEU A 192 14.69 -0.52 21.26
C LEU A 192 14.14 -0.79 19.86
N THR A 193 13.12 -1.64 19.76
CA THR A 193 12.46 -1.97 18.49
C THR A 193 11.47 -0.89 18.10
N LEU A 194 11.70 -0.25 16.96
CA LEU A 194 10.82 0.78 16.37
C LEU A 194 9.81 0.17 15.40
N TRP A 195 10.19 -0.90 14.72
CA TRP A 195 9.34 -1.66 13.83
C TRP A 195 9.74 -3.12 13.82
N ASN A 196 8.77 -4.02 13.80
CA ASN A 196 8.99 -5.44 13.62
C ASN A 196 7.99 -5.99 12.61
N ASN A 197 8.50 -6.76 11.65
CA ASN A 197 7.66 -7.47 10.71
C ASN A 197 6.86 -8.56 11.45
N ARG A 198 5.54 -8.40 11.49
CA ARG A 198 4.63 -9.34 12.18
C ARG A 198 4.36 -10.62 11.38
N ALA A 199 4.67 -10.62 10.08
CA ALA A 199 4.45 -11.77 9.20
C ALA A 199 5.67 -11.95 8.27
N PRO A 200 6.84 -12.31 8.81
CA PRO A 200 8.09 -12.39 8.04
C PRO A 200 8.06 -13.47 6.94
N GLN A 201 7.20 -14.48 7.09
CA GLN A 201 6.99 -15.54 6.09
C GLN A 201 5.91 -15.20 5.05
N SER A 202 5.35 -13.99 5.09
CA SER A 202 4.35 -13.56 4.12
C SER A 202 5.02 -12.98 2.88
N SER A 203 4.51 -13.38 1.71
CA SER A 203 4.88 -12.77 0.41
C SER A 203 4.65 -11.26 0.37
N ARG A 204 3.78 -10.71 1.25
CA ARG A 204 3.50 -9.26 1.33
C ARG A 204 4.71 -8.40 1.70
N PHE A 205 5.69 -8.99 2.39
CA PHE A 205 6.94 -8.31 2.76
C PHE A 205 8.12 -8.70 1.88
N CYS A 206 7.90 -9.59 0.91
CA CYS A 206 8.91 -10.02 -0.03
C CYS A 206 9.13 -8.93 -1.09
N ARG A 207 10.29 -8.27 -1.03
CA ARG A 207 10.66 -7.17 -1.93
C ARG A 207 11.53 -7.73 -3.05
N PRO A 208 11.07 -7.71 -4.31
CA PRO A 208 11.84 -8.25 -5.41
C PRO A 208 13.08 -7.39 -5.67
N ILE A 209 14.23 -8.06 -5.78
CA ILE A 209 15.50 -7.50 -6.25
C ILE A 209 15.63 -7.78 -7.75
N LYS A 210 15.39 -9.03 -8.15
CA LYS A 210 15.60 -9.48 -9.53
C LYS A 210 14.61 -10.58 -9.89
N PHE A 211 14.12 -10.52 -11.12
CA PHE A 211 13.40 -11.59 -11.79
C PHE A 211 14.14 -11.89 -13.08
N GLU A 212 14.45 -13.16 -13.33
CA GLU A 212 15.12 -13.60 -14.55
C GLU A 212 14.42 -14.84 -15.10
N PHE A 213 14.13 -14.83 -16.41
CA PHE A 213 13.65 -16.02 -17.10
C PHE A 213 14.81 -16.96 -17.36
N VAL A 214 15.02 -17.87 -16.40
CA VAL A 214 16.05 -18.90 -16.42
C VAL A 214 15.61 -20.05 -15.53
N LYS A 215 15.91 -21.28 -15.95
CA LYS A 215 15.69 -22.45 -15.12
C LYS A 215 16.74 -22.49 -14.01
N GLU A 216 16.30 -22.78 -12.79
CA GLU A 216 17.19 -22.95 -11.66
C GLU A 216 18.25 -24.04 -11.95
N SER A 217 19.50 -23.69 -11.68
CA SER A 217 20.65 -24.58 -11.78
C SER A 217 21.69 -24.18 -10.74
N ILE A 218 22.63 -25.08 -10.44
CA ILE A 218 23.74 -24.81 -9.50
C ILE A 218 24.52 -23.56 -9.94
N ASP A 219 24.80 -23.42 -11.24
CA ASP A 219 25.54 -22.28 -11.77
C ASP A 219 24.78 -20.96 -11.59
N VAL A 220 23.47 -20.96 -11.82
CA VAL A 220 22.61 -19.79 -11.62
C VAL A 220 22.59 -19.40 -10.14
N ILE A 221 22.44 -20.37 -9.24
CA ILE A 221 22.45 -20.17 -7.78
C ILE A 221 23.76 -19.56 -7.32
N LEU A 222 24.91 -20.16 -7.68
CA LEU A 222 26.22 -19.70 -7.25
C LEU A 222 26.53 -18.31 -7.81
N ARG A 223 26.22 -18.07 -9.09
CA ARG A 223 26.39 -16.76 -9.72
C ARG A 223 25.54 -15.70 -9.04
N GLN A 224 24.25 -15.96 -8.83
CA GLN A 224 23.35 -14.96 -8.23
C GLN A 224 23.72 -14.69 -6.77
N LYS A 225 24.15 -15.73 -6.03
CA LYS A 225 24.65 -15.57 -4.67
C LYS A 225 25.85 -14.63 -4.64
N GLN A 226 26.87 -14.91 -5.43
CA GLN A 226 28.10 -14.10 -5.49
C GLN A 226 27.78 -12.64 -5.84
N LEU A 227 27.01 -12.41 -6.92
CA LEU A 227 26.64 -11.06 -7.35
C LEU A 227 25.92 -10.27 -6.26
N THR A 228 25.02 -10.92 -5.52
CA THR A 228 24.24 -10.27 -4.46
C THR A 228 25.12 -9.98 -3.24
N GLU A 229 25.99 -10.91 -2.87
CA GLU A 229 26.95 -10.73 -1.77
C GLU A 229 27.96 -9.61 -2.07
N ASP A 230 28.46 -9.53 -3.31
CA ASP A 230 29.37 -8.47 -3.77
C ASP A 230 28.70 -7.09 -3.71
N GLN A 231 27.44 -6.98 -4.12
CA GLN A 231 26.65 -5.74 -4.00
C GLN A 231 26.45 -5.35 -2.54
N ILE A 232 26.09 -6.30 -1.68
CA ILE A 232 25.94 -6.09 -0.23
C ILE A 232 27.25 -5.58 0.36
N GLU A 233 28.38 -6.21 0.04
CA GLU A 233 29.68 -5.82 0.58
C GLU A 233 30.13 -4.44 0.10
N THR A 234 30.02 -4.18 -1.20
CA THR A 234 30.48 -2.93 -1.82
C THR A 234 29.61 -1.74 -1.44
N GLU A 235 28.29 -1.91 -1.42
CA GLU A 235 27.35 -0.80 -1.24
C GLU A 235 27.07 -0.50 0.24
N LEU A 236 27.01 -1.53 1.11
CA LEU A 236 26.66 -1.33 2.52
C LEU A 236 27.87 -1.02 3.43
N LYS A 237 29.06 -1.55 3.15
CA LYS A 237 30.25 -1.22 3.97
C LYS A 237 30.73 0.22 3.75
N ARG A 238 30.58 0.78 2.55
CA ARG A 238 30.96 2.17 2.22
C ARG A 238 30.18 3.25 2.98
N LYS A 239 29.00 2.94 3.52
CA LYS A 239 28.13 3.92 4.19
C LYS A 239 28.21 3.93 5.72
N ARG A 240 28.97 3.03 6.35
CA ARG A 240 29.30 3.16 7.79
C ARG A 240 30.18 4.38 8.10
N THR A 241 30.80 4.97 7.09
CA THR A 241 31.72 6.12 7.21
C THR A 241 31.11 7.44 6.72
N GLY A 242 29.88 7.44 6.22
CA GLY A 242 29.19 8.64 5.75
C GLY A 242 27.94 8.90 6.57
N TYR A 243 27.98 9.94 7.41
CA TYR A 243 26.81 10.47 8.10
C TYR A 243 25.71 10.83 7.09
N PHE A 244 24.46 10.48 7.41
CA PHE A 244 23.25 10.94 6.73
C PHE A 244 22.60 12.06 7.52
#